data_AF-A0A3A9JUM3-F1
#
_entry.id   AF-A0A3A9JUM3-F1
#
_cell.length_a   1.000
_cell.length_b   1.000
_cell.length_c   1.000
_cell.angle_alpha   90.00
_cell.angle_beta   90.00
_cell.angle_gamma   90.00
#
_symmetry.space_group_name_H-M   'P 1'
#
loop_
_entity.id
_entity.type
_entity.pdbx_description
1 polymer ?
#
loop_
_entity_poly.entity_id
_entity_poly.type
_entity_poly.pdbx_seq_one_letter_code
_entity_poly.pdbx_strand_id
1 'polypeptide(L)'
;MKESYLEDLIKDTLLEEAQRIDVPPSDTVWAKIDAARKKKKLFHSLLHKNGAFRFQLAAASLIIFILGTLLYFTHPSAVNARSNRILKTVVDLFRSPAPADIMITMDNTSTPPPGAPPPPPDWPLATGEKVVTLEQARAEASFSFKEPFYLTKGLELDIITLMGKNTINQYYRSDKNKLIISQQYLPGDFASSHMFTNARAKKVNINGVEGTLVSQHNPYSGKDELTILWFADSISFRVETDLSEREALKIVRSLK
;
A
#
# COMPACT_ATOMS: atom_id res chain seq x y z
N MET A 1 -37.08 30.72 7.94
CA MET A 1 -38.12 29.89 7.30
C MET A 1 -37.58 28.83 6.33
N LYS A 2 -36.46 29.04 5.62
CA LYS A 2 -35.93 28.04 4.67
C LYS A 2 -35.14 26.88 5.30
N GLU A 3 -34.52 27.07 6.47
CA GLU A 3 -33.70 26.04 7.12
C GLU A 3 -34.52 24.90 7.72
N SER A 4 -35.64 25.21 8.40
CA SER A 4 -36.55 24.21 8.98
C SER A 4 -37.07 23.22 7.93
N TYR A 5 -37.38 23.71 6.73
CA TYR A 5 -37.89 22.87 5.64
C TYR A 5 -36.83 21.88 5.11
N LEU A 6 -35.55 22.28 5.12
CA LEU A 6 -34.46 21.42 4.68
C LEU A 6 -34.19 20.30 5.69
N GLU A 7 -34.25 20.62 6.98
CA GLU A 7 -34.09 19.63 8.05
C GLU A 7 -35.22 18.59 8.04
N ASP A 8 -36.45 19.02 7.78
CA ASP A 8 -37.60 18.11 7.68
C ASP A 8 -37.46 17.18 6.47
N LEU A 9 -37.01 17.70 5.32
CA LEU A 9 -36.76 16.90 4.13
C LEU A 9 -35.65 15.85 4.34
N ILE A 10 -34.58 16.20 5.05
CA ILE A 10 -33.48 15.27 5.38
C ILE A 10 -33.99 14.17 6.31
N LYS A 11 -34.77 14.51 7.34
CA LYS A 11 -35.33 13.53 8.28
C LYS A 11 -36.26 12.55 7.59
N ASP A 12 -37.14 13.03 6.72
CA ASP A 12 -38.08 12.17 5.98
C ASP A 12 -37.33 11.22 5.03
N THR A 13 -36.30 11.72 4.35
CA THR A 13 -35.48 10.89 3.45
C THR A 13 -34.73 9.79 4.22
N LEU A 14 -34.17 10.11 5.39
CA LEU A 14 -33.48 9.13 6.23
C LEU A 14 -34.45 8.10 6.85
N LEU A 15 -35.68 8.51 7.18
CA LEU A 15 -36.72 7.61 7.67
C LEU A 15 -37.18 6.63 6.59
N GLU A 16 -37.39 7.08 5.36
CA GLU A 16 -37.72 6.20 4.24
C GLU A 16 -36.61 5.19 3.96
N GLU A 17 -35.34 5.61 4.04
CA GLU A 17 -34.20 4.72 3.83
C GLU A 17 -34.08 3.70 4.96
N ALA A 18 -34.28 4.11 6.21
CA ALA A 18 -34.28 3.22 7.37
C ALA A 18 -35.40 2.16 7.32
N GLN A 19 -36.58 2.52 6.82
CA GLN A 19 -37.70 1.58 6.66
C GLN A 19 -37.49 0.55 5.56
N ARG A 20 -36.58 0.80 4.61
CA ARG A 20 -36.23 -0.15 3.54
C ARG A 20 -35.19 -1.19 3.97
N ILE A 21 -34.55 -1.00 5.12
CA ILE A 21 -33.57 -1.94 5.66
C ILE A 21 -34.33 -2.99 6.47
N ASP A 22 -34.46 -4.19 5.91
CA ASP A 22 -34.96 -5.36 6.63
C ASP A 22 -33.90 -5.79 7.65
N VAL A 23 -34.03 -5.31 8.90
CA VAL A 23 -33.11 -5.67 9.98
C VAL A 23 -33.47 -7.07 10.45
N PRO A 24 -32.62 -8.09 10.23
CA PRO A 24 -32.94 -9.44 10.64
C PRO A 24 -33.11 -9.50 12.16
N PRO A 25 -34.04 -10.31 12.69
CA PRO A 25 -34.23 -10.46 14.13
C PRO A 25 -32.92 -10.83 14.81
N SER A 26 -32.61 -10.20 15.94
CA SER A 26 -31.36 -10.38 16.69
C SER A 26 -31.00 -11.85 16.89
N ASP A 27 -31.99 -12.69 17.12
CA ASP A 27 -31.82 -14.12 17.42
C ASP A 27 -31.22 -14.89 16.24
N THR A 28 -31.54 -14.49 15.01
CA THR A 28 -31.00 -15.12 13.78
C THR A 28 -29.53 -14.77 13.56
N VAL A 29 -29.12 -13.55 13.93
CA VAL A 29 -27.73 -13.08 13.85
C VAL A 29 -26.88 -13.78 14.91
N TRP A 30 -27.38 -13.87 16.14
CA TRP A 30 -26.68 -14.55 17.24
C TRP A 30 -26.52 -16.05 16.99
N ALA A 31 -27.54 -16.72 16.43
CA ALA A 31 -27.45 -18.13 16.05
C ALA A 31 -26.35 -18.40 15.00
N LYS A 32 -26.19 -17.51 14.02
CA LYS A 32 -25.10 -17.61 13.01
C LYS A 32 -23.71 -17.40 13.63
N ILE A 33 -23.57 -16.47 14.56
CA ILE A 33 -22.32 -16.20 15.27
C ILE A 33 -21.91 -17.42 16.11
N ASP A 34 -22.84 -18.02 16.85
CA ASP A 34 -22.57 -19.20 17.67
C ASP A 34 -22.23 -20.44 16.84
N ALA A 35 -22.91 -20.63 15.70
CA ALA A 35 -22.60 -21.70 14.76
C ALA A 35 -21.17 -21.56 14.18
N ALA A 36 -20.76 -20.34 13.83
CA ALA A 36 -19.41 -20.07 13.34
C ALA A 36 -18.34 -20.31 14.41
N ARG A 37 -18.62 -20.01 15.68
CA ARG A 37 -17.71 -20.21 16.80
C ARG A 37 -17.49 -21.70 17.12
N LYS A 38 -18.54 -22.53 17.04
CA LYS A 38 -18.45 -23.97 17.26
C LYS A 38 -17.65 -24.71 16.18
N LYS A 39 -17.75 -24.30 14.91
CA LYS A 39 -16.94 -24.87 13.80
C LYS A 39 -15.42 -24.67 13.99
N LYS A 40 -14.98 -23.53 14.53
CA LYS A 40 -13.53 -23.27 14.77
C LYS A 40 -12.94 -24.10 15.92
N LYS A 41 -13.72 -24.42 16.97
CA LYS A 41 -13.24 -25.26 18.09
C LYS A 41 -12.95 -26.72 17.68
N LEU A 42 -13.71 -27.26 16.73
CA LEU A 42 -13.51 -28.63 16.22
C LEU A 42 -12.17 -28.80 15.48
N PHE A 43 -11.77 -27.80 14.69
CA PHE A 43 -10.50 -27.85 13.95
C PHE A 43 -9.27 -27.77 14.85
N HIS A 44 -9.31 -26.97 15.92
CA HIS A 44 -8.18 -26.87 16.84
C HIS A 44 -8.00 -28.10 17.73
N SER A 45 -9.07 -28.83 18.02
CA SER A 45 -9.03 -30.08 18.81
C SER A 45 -8.35 -31.24 18.07
N LEU A 46 -8.51 -31.32 16.74
CA LEU A 46 -7.91 -32.38 15.91
C LEU A 46 -6.40 -32.25 15.75
N LEU A 47 -5.84 -31.04 15.90
CA LEU A 47 -4.40 -30.78 15.75
C LEU A 47 -3.57 -31.11 17.01
N HIS A 48 -4.21 -31.40 18.15
CA HIS A 48 -3.50 -31.54 19.42
C HIS A 48 -3.33 -32.99 19.94
N LYS A 49 -3.76 -34.03 19.19
CA LYS A 49 -3.82 -35.39 19.74
C LYS A 49 -2.66 -36.35 19.40
N ASN A 50 -1.71 -36.03 18.54
CA ASN A 50 -0.63 -36.98 18.19
C ASN A 50 0.76 -36.49 18.60
N GLY A 51 1.27 -37.03 19.73
CA GLY A 51 2.60 -36.74 20.28
C GLY A 51 3.80 -37.10 19.38
N ALA A 52 3.58 -37.87 18.30
CA ALA A 52 4.61 -38.22 17.33
C ALA A 52 5.00 -37.07 16.37
N PHE A 53 4.13 -36.06 16.20
CA PHE A 53 4.37 -34.94 15.25
C PHE A 53 5.38 -33.90 15.80
N ARG A 54 5.65 -33.90 17.11
CA ARG A 54 6.56 -32.94 17.75
C ARG A 54 8.04 -33.24 17.49
N PHE A 55 8.41 -34.51 17.31
CA PHE A 55 9.80 -34.89 17.03
C PHE A 55 10.19 -34.69 15.55
N GLN A 56 9.24 -34.81 14.62
CA GLN A 56 9.49 -34.56 13.20
C GLN A 56 9.68 -33.07 12.87
N LEU A 57 9.01 -32.16 13.60
CA LEU A 57 9.21 -30.71 13.44
C LEU A 57 10.59 -30.22 13.91
N ALA A 58 11.16 -30.85 14.95
CA ALA A 58 12.46 -30.46 15.49
C ALA A 58 13.63 -30.86 14.58
N ALA A 59 13.51 -31.98 13.86
CA ALA A 59 14.53 -32.39 12.89
C ALA A 59 14.54 -31.50 11.64
N ALA A 60 13.36 -31.06 11.17
CA ALA A 60 13.25 -30.19 10.00
C ALA A 60 13.81 -28.78 10.25
N SER A 61 13.65 -28.23 11.46
CA SER A 61 14.20 -26.90 11.80
C SER A 61 15.73 -26.89 11.84
N LEU A 62 16.36 -27.99 12.29
CA LEU A 62 17.82 -28.12 12.32
C LEU A 62 18.41 -28.13 10.90
N ILE A 63 17.77 -28.84 9.97
CA ILE A 63 18.20 -28.89 8.57
C ILE A 63 18.10 -27.51 7.91
N ILE A 64 17.02 -26.76 8.17
CA ILE A 64 16.85 -25.39 7.65
C ILE A 64 17.92 -24.45 8.23
N PHE A 65 18.28 -24.62 9.51
CA PHE A 65 19.30 -23.80 10.15
C PHE A 65 20.70 -24.07 9.57
N ILE A 66 21.04 -25.35 9.36
CA ILE A 66 22.33 -25.75 8.77
C ILE A 66 22.42 -25.31 7.30
N LEU A 67 21.34 -25.43 6.54
CA LEU A 67 21.31 -24.99 5.14
C LEU A 67 21.39 -23.46 5.04
N GLY A 68 20.75 -22.74 5.97
CA GLY A 68 20.81 -21.29 6.07
C GLY A 68 22.21 -20.76 6.41
N THR A 69 22.95 -21.43 7.30
CA THR A 69 24.32 -21.04 7.62
C THR A 69 25.29 -21.37 6.49
N LEU A 70 25.15 -22.50 5.81
CA LEU A 70 26.02 -22.86 4.66
C LEU A 70 25.87 -21.88 3.48
N LEU A 71 24.64 -21.46 3.19
CA LEU A 71 24.35 -20.48 2.13
C LEU A 71 24.87 -19.07 2.48
N TYR A 72 24.96 -18.72 3.77
CA TYR A 72 25.48 -17.42 4.21
C TYR A 72 26.98 -17.27 3.95
N PHE A 73 27.75 -18.36 4.10
CA PHE A 73 29.21 -18.31 3.95
C PHE A 73 29.71 -18.46 2.51
N THR A 74 28.90 -19.01 1.59
CA THR A 74 29.37 -19.41 0.26
C THR A 74 29.18 -18.35 -0.84
N HIS A 75 28.33 -17.34 -0.66
CA HIS A 75 28.04 -16.31 -1.68
C HIS A 75 28.01 -14.86 -1.15
N PRO A 76 29.18 -14.24 -0.85
CA PRO A 76 29.24 -12.86 -0.35
C PRO A 76 28.87 -11.79 -1.40
N SER A 77 28.83 -12.10 -2.69
CA SER A 77 28.46 -11.16 -3.77
C SER A 77 26.95 -11.07 -4.06
N ALA A 78 26.13 -11.91 -3.42
CA ALA A 78 24.66 -11.81 -3.47
C ALA A 78 24.08 -10.83 -2.43
N VAL A 79 24.93 -10.16 -1.65
CA VAL A 79 24.53 -9.28 -0.53
C VAL A 79 24.21 -7.85 -1.00
N ASN A 80 24.57 -7.45 -2.23
CA ASN A 80 24.11 -6.20 -2.84
C ASN A 80 22.63 -6.26 -3.32
N ALA A 81 21.96 -7.41 -3.20
CA ALA A 81 20.53 -7.58 -3.49
C ALA A 81 19.64 -7.58 -2.23
N ARG A 82 20.14 -7.02 -1.11
CA ARG A 82 19.46 -7.00 0.19
C ARG A 82 18.61 -5.73 0.45
N SER A 83 18.12 -5.07 -0.60
CA SER A 83 17.05 -4.06 -0.53
C SER A 83 15.66 -4.62 -0.89
N ASN A 84 15.57 -5.89 -1.30
CA ASN A 84 14.35 -6.49 -1.87
C ASN A 84 13.53 -7.33 -0.86
N ARG A 85 13.45 -6.94 0.41
CA ARG A 85 12.68 -7.64 1.46
C ARG A 85 12.12 -6.54 2.37
N ILE A 86 10.82 -6.24 2.46
CA ILE A 86 9.64 -7.11 2.45
C ILE A 86 8.41 -6.30 1.91
N LEU A 87 7.79 -6.74 0.81
CA LEU A 87 6.37 -6.49 0.54
C LEU A 87 5.63 -7.76 1.00
N LYS A 88 5.43 -7.92 2.32
CA LYS A 88 4.75 -9.11 2.88
C LYS A 88 3.27 -9.05 2.54
N THR A 89 2.96 -9.65 1.39
CA THR A 89 1.75 -10.42 1.11
C THR A 89 0.43 -9.90 1.69
N VAL A 90 -0.24 -9.06 0.90
CA VAL A 90 -1.70 -9.17 0.70
C VAL A 90 -2.03 -9.22 -0.81
N VAL A 91 -1.08 -9.63 -1.66
CA VAL A 91 -1.34 -9.79 -3.11
C VAL A 91 -1.64 -11.25 -3.48
N ASP A 92 -1.02 -12.23 -2.81
CA ASP A 92 -1.26 -13.66 -3.13
C ASP A 92 -2.61 -14.19 -2.63
N LEU A 93 -3.23 -13.55 -1.63
CA LEU A 93 -4.59 -13.88 -1.18
C LEU A 93 -5.67 -13.29 -2.11
N PHE A 94 -5.30 -12.34 -2.99
CA PHE A 94 -6.23 -11.55 -3.81
C PHE A 94 -5.90 -11.61 -5.31
N ARG A 95 -5.44 -12.77 -5.80
CA ARG A 95 -5.59 -13.16 -7.23
C ARG A 95 -7.06 -13.44 -7.61
N SER A 96 -8.02 -12.85 -6.89
CA SER A 96 -9.42 -12.97 -7.22
C SER A 96 -9.75 -11.89 -8.27
N PRO A 97 -10.47 -12.21 -9.35
CA PRO A 97 -10.88 -11.21 -10.35
C PRO A 97 -11.86 -10.16 -9.78
N ALA A 98 -12.38 -10.38 -8.58
CA ALA A 98 -13.30 -9.47 -7.90
C ALA A 98 -12.53 -8.36 -7.17
N PRO A 99 -12.99 -7.11 -7.26
CA PRO A 99 -12.42 -6.02 -6.49
C PRO A 99 -12.66 -6.24 -4.99
N ALA A 100 -11.67 -5.89 -4.16
CA ALA A 100 -11.69 -6.08 -2.72
C ALA A 100 -10.96 -4.93 -2.02
N ASP A 101 -11.08 -4.87 -0.70
CA ASP A 101 -10.27 -3.97 0.12
C ASP A 101 -8.86 -4.55 0.25
N ILE A 102 -7.86 -3.76 -0.14
CA ILE A 102 -6.46 -4.17 -0.22
C ILE A 102 -5.64 -3.30 0.71
N MET A 103 -4.86 -3.93 1.59
CA MET A 103 -3.84 -3.27 2.39
C MET A 103 -2.46 -3.64 1.85
N ILE A 104 -1.68 -2.64 1.46
CA ILE A 104 -0.30 -2.81 1.00
C ILE A 104 0.61 -2.29 2.09
N THR A 105 1.40 -3.20 2.67
CA THR A 105 2.44 -2.84 3.65
C THR A 105 3.80 -2.86 2.98
N MET A 106 4.57 -1.79 3.16
CA MET A 106 5.96 -1.69 2.74
C MET A 106 6.82 -1.56 3.99
N ASP A 107 7.84 -2.40 4.11
CA ASP A 107 8.81 -2.25 5.18
C ASP A 107 10.23 -2.51 4.70
N ASN A 108 11.15 -1.73 5.27
CA ASN A 108 12.57 -1.98 5.26
C ASN A 108 12.97 -1.97 6.72
N THR A 109 12.95 -3.12 7.39
CA THR A 109 13.33 -3.21 8.80
C THR A 109 14.60 -4.04 8.95
N SER A 110 15.65 -3.41 9.48
CA SER A 110 16.69 -4.12 10.19
C SER A 110 16.11 -4.60 11.53
N THR A 111 16.49 -5.80 12.00
CA THR A 111 16.01 -6.28 13.31
C THR A 111 16.41 -5.26 14.38
N PRO A 112 15.45 -4.66 15.12
CA PRO A 112 15.78 -3.64 16.09
C PRO A 112 16.71 -4.23 17.15
N PRO A 113 17.74 -3.49 17.62
CA PRO A 113 18.49 -3.87 18.80
C PRO A 113 17.50 -4.12 19.95
N PRO A 114 17.69 -5.17 20.77
CA PRO A 114 16.83 -5.42 21.92
C PRO A 114 16.78 -4.17 22.82
N GLY A 115 15.61 -3.51 22.91
CA GLY A 115 15.40 -2.35 23.79
C GLY A 115 15.22 -0.98 23.13
N ALA A 116 14.93 -0.89 21.83
CA ALA A 116 14.58 0.40 21.21
C ALA A 116 13.29 0.99 21.83
N PRO A 117 13.27 2.29 22.20
CA PRO A 117 12.09 2.94 22.76
C PRO A 117 10.98 3.09 21.71
N PRO A 118 9.68 3.08 22.11
CA PRO A 118 8.57 3.29 21.18
C PRO A 118 8.59 4.70 20.57
N PRO A 119 8.12 4.89 19.33
CA PRO A 119 8.10 6.19 18.69
C PRO A 119 7.16 7.18 19.43
N PRO A 120 7.44 8.50 19.40
CA PRO A 120 6.69 9.48 20.19
C PRO A 120 5.22 9.63 19.76
N PRO A 121 4.29 9.97 20.68
CA PRO A 121 2.85 9.97 20.40
C PRO A 121 2.25 11.16 19.62
N ASP A 122 3.04 12.15 19.20
CA ASP A 122 2.48 13.38 18.59
C ASP A 122 3.18 13.73 17.27
N TRP A 123 2.56 13.37 16.15
CA TRP A 123 2.93 13.89 14.82
C TRP A 123 1.84 14.83 14.32
N PRO A 124 2.10 16.13 14.18
CA PRO A 124 1.08 17.05 13.67
C PRO A 124 0.92 16.85 12.15
N LEU A 125 -0.30 16.52 11.72
CA LEU A 125 -0.76 16.66 10.34
C LEU A 125 -1.12 18.15 10.12
N ALA A 126 -0.14 18.94 9.73
CA ALA A 126 -0.35 20.24 9.12
C ALA A 126 0.28 20.20 7.72
N THR A 127 -0.53 20.38 6.68
CA THR A 127 -0.12 20.34 5.26
C THR A 127 0.84 21.50 4.99
N GLY A 128 2.13 21.30 5.27
CA GLY A 128 3.24 22.21 5.02
C GLY A 128 3.79 22.09 3.60
N GLU A 129 2.90 21.91 2.63
CA GLU A 129 3.27 21.83 1.21
C GLU A 129 3.59 23.22 0.68
N LYS A 130 4.82 23.38 0.19
CA LYS A 130 5.28 24.61 -0.46
C LYS A 130 5.36 24.35 -1.97
N VAL A 131 4.66 25.16 -2.75
CA VAL A 131 4.84 25.17 -4.22
C VAL A 131 6.20 25.78 -4.53
N VAL A 132 7.01 25.06 -5.31
CA VAL A 132 8.38 25.45 -5.64
C VAL A 132 8.65 25.24 -7.13
N THR A 133 9.65 25.94 -7.65
CA THR A 133 10.19 25.64 -8.99
C THR A 133 11.06 24.38 -8.95
N LEU A 134 11.34 23.79 -10.11
CA LEU A 134 12.20 22.61 -10.22
C LEU A 134 13.60 22.86 -9.64
N GLU A 135 14.20 24.02 -9.93
CA GLU A 135 15.52 24.38 -9.43
C GLU A 135 15.53 24.55 -7.91
N GLN A 136 14.49 25.19 -7.36
CA GLN A 136 14.32 25.33 -5.91
C GLN A 136 14.10 23.98 -5.23
N ALA A 137 13.30 23.09 -5.83
CA ALA A 137 13.11 21.73 -5.32
C ALA A 137 14.44 20.98 -5.24
N ARG A 138 15.29 21.09 -6.27
CA ARG A 138 16.63 20.47 -6.29
C ARG A 138 17.57 21.07 -5.23
N ALA A 139 17.43 22.36 -4.92
CA ALA A 139 18.26 23.03 -3.93
C ALA A 139 17.81 22.76 -2.48
N GLU A 140 16.50 22.65 -2.24
CA GLU A 140 15.92 22.51 -0.89
C GLU A 140 15.76 21.05 -0.45
N ALA A 141 15.64 20.10 -1.39
CA ALA A 141 15.51 18.68 -1.09
C ALA A 141 16.80 18.10 -0.48
N SER A 142 16.63 17.17 0.47
CA SER A 142 17.73 16.45 1.10
C SER A 142 18.25 15.28 0.25
N PHE A 143 17.66 15.05 -0.92
CA PHE A 143 17.92 13.89 -1.78
C PHE A 143 17.74 14.23 -3.26
N SER A 144 18.43 13.47 -4.12
CA SER A 144 18.27 13.56 -5.58
C SER A 144 17.00 12.84 -6.01
N PHE A 145 15.90 13.58 -6.14
CA PHE A 145 14.64 13.04 -6.64
C PHE A 145 14.71 12.80 -8.16
N LYS A 146 13.94 11.82 -8.62
CA LYS A 146 13.95 11.36 -10.01
C LYS A 146 12.92 12.08 -10.85
N GLU A 147 13.21 12.26 -12.14
CA GLU A 147 12.28 12.84 -13.11
C GLU A 147 12.05 11.86 -14.28
N PRO A 148 10.84 11.82 -14.85
CA PRO A 148 10.55 10.95 -15.98
C PRO A 148 11.18 11.54 -17.24
N PHE A 149 12.06 10.78 -17.92
CA PHE A 149 12.55 11.20 -19.24
C PHE A 149 11.52 10.96 -20.36
N TYR A 150 10.48 10.16 -20.10
CA TYR A 150 9.39 9.90 -21.03
C TYR A 150 8.06 10.33 -20.41
N LEU A 151 7.33 11.16 -21.16
CA LEU A 151 5.95 11.55 -20.87
C LEU A 151 5.09 11.29 -22.10
N THR A 152 3.84 10.91 -21.88
CA THR A 152 2.86 10.78 -22.96
C THR A 152 2.62 12.17 -23.58
N LYS A 153 2.35 12.20 -24.90
CA LYS A 153 2.12 13.44 -25.63
C LYS A 153 1.05 14.31 -24.96
N GLY A 154 1.37 15.58 -24.74
CA GLY A 154 0.48 16.60 -24.16
C GLY A 154 0.38 16.57 -22.63
N LEU A 155 1.13 15.68 -21.96
CA LEU A 155 1.27 15.68 -20.52
C LEU A 155 2.51 16.51 -20.16
N GLU A 156 2.31 17.58 -19.40
CA GLU A 156 3.38 18.54 -19.05
C GLU A 156 3.43 18.72 -17.54
N LEU A 157 4.61 19.09 -17.03
CA LEU A 157 4.79 19.42 -15.62
C LEU A 157 4.02 20.72 -15.31
N ASP A 158 3.05 20.62 -14.42
CA ASP A 158 2.20 21.74 -13.99
C ASP A 158 2.79 22.36 -12.72
N ILE A 159 2.94 21.55 -11.66
CA ILE A 159 3.32 22.03 -10.33
C ILE A 159 4.32 21.06 -9.70
N ILE A 160 5.27 21.60 -8.93
CA ILE A 160 6.06 20.82 -7.98
C ILE A 160 5.76 21.34 -6.57
N THR A 161 5.48 20.42 -5.65
CA THR A 161 5.37 20.73 -4.23
C THR A 161 6.44 20.01 -3.43
N LEU A 162 6.95 20.70 -2.42
CA LEU A 162 7.90 20.19 -1.46
C LEU A 162 7.21 20.17 -0.09
N MET A 163 7.25 19.02 0.59
CA MET A 163 6.78 18.87 1.96
C MET A 163 7.98 18.54 2.85
N GLY A 164 8.39 19.50 3.66
CA GLY A 164 9.65 19.42 4.40
C GLY A 164 10.86 19.40 3.46
N LYS A 165 11.88 18.57 3.76
CA LYS A 165 13.04 18.37 2.87
C LYS A 165 13.06 16.98 2.21
N ASN A 166 12.13 16.11 2.61
CA ASN A 166 12.21 14.68 2.33
C ASN A 166 11.09 14.19 1.41
N THR A 167 10.09 15.01 1.11
CA THR A 167 8.97 14.61 0.25
C THR A 167 8.78 15.61 -0.88
N ILE A 168 8.70 15.11 -2.11
CA ILE A 168 8.47 15.90 -3.32
C ILE A 168 7.32 15.29 -4.09
N ASN A 169 6.38 16.13 -4.51
CA ASN A 169 5.31 15.75 -5.42
C ASN A 169 5.49 16.52 -6.73
N GLN A 170 5.46 15.80 -7.84
CA GLN A 170 5.47 16.37 -9.18
C GLN A 170 4.11 16.11 -9.82
N TYR A 171 3.41 17.17 -10.18
CA TYR A 171 2.08 17.13 -10.78
C TYR A 171 2.23 17.38 -12.27
N TYR A 172 1.81 16.42 -13.07
CA TYR A 172 1.77 16.51 -14.51
C TYR A 172 0.32 16.45 -14.98
N ARG A 173 -0.04 17.32 -15.91
CA ARG A 173 -1.42 17.47 -16.36
C ARG A 173 -1.51 17.63 -17.87
N SER A 174 -2.63 17.15 -18.41
CA SER A 174 -3.12 17.47 -19.74
C SER A 174 -4.63 17.77 -19.65
N ASP A 175 -5.26 18.09 -20.79
CA ASP A 175 -6.71 18.32 -20.85
C ASP A 175 -7.54 17.14 -20.34
N LYS A 176 -7.00 15.92 -20.40
CA LYS A 176 -7.74 14.68 -20.16
C LYS A 176 -7.16 13.78 -19.07
N ASN A 177 -5.87 13.93 -18.79
CA ASN A 177 -5.14 13.01 -17.93
C ASN A 177 -4.39 13.78 -16.83
N LYS A 178 -4.23 13.11 -15.70
CA LYS A 178 -3.41 13.55 -14.57
C LYS A 178 -2.36 12.48 -14.23
N LEU A 179 -1.20 12.94 -13.79
CA LEU A 179 -0.14 12.09 -13.28
C LEU A 179 0.50 12.80 -12.09
N ILE A 180 0.56 12.12 -10.96
CA ILE A 180 1.20 12.62 -9.75
C ILE A 180 2.32 11.65 -9.41
N ILE A 181 3.55 12.16 -9.29
CA ILE A 181 4.72 11.39 -8.87
C ILE A 181 5.14 11.91 -7.50
N SER A 182 4.86 11.13 -6.47
CA SER A 182 5.28 11.41 -5.09
C SER A 182 6.53 10.59 -4.75
N GLN A 183 7.54 11.26 -4.22
CA GLN A 183 8.82 10.68 -3.83
C GLN A 183 9.13 11.10 -2.40
N GLN A 184 9.30 10.11 -1.52
CA GLN A 184 9.62 10.34 -0.12
C GLN A 184 10.92 9.64 0.23
N TYR A 185 11.93 10.43 0.62
CA TYR A 185 13.18 9.93 1.15
C TYR A 185 12.99 9.40 2.57
N LEU A 186 13.24 8.10 2.74
CA LEU A 186 13.13 7.37 4.00
C LEU A 186 14.49 6.75 4.31
N PRO A 187 15.39 7.48 4.99
CA PRO A 187 16.65 6.94 5.42
C PRO A 187 16.43 5.94 6.56
N GLY A 188 16.93 4.72 6.39
CA GLY A 188 16.91 3.68 7.43
C GLY A 188 15.63 2.85 7.44
N ASP A 189 15.21 2.48 8.65
CA ASP A 189 14.11 1.54 8.84
C ASP A 189 12.76 2.23 8.75
N PHE A 190 11.82 1.63 8.02
CA PHE A 190 10.47 2.14 7.92
C PHE A 190 9.45 1.01 7.80
N ALA A 191 8.21 1.33 8.17
CA ALA A 191 7.03 0.56 7.83
C ALA A 191 5.94 1.55 7.43
N SER A 192 5.35 1.36 6.25
CA SER A 192 4.19 2.12 5.77
C SER A 192 3.09 1.16 5.35
N SER A 193 1.84 1.60 5.49
CA SER A 193 0.69 0.88 4.97
C SER A 193 -0.19 1.82 4.14
N HIS A 194 -0.69 1.28 3.03
CA HIS A 194 -1.63 1.96 2.13
C HIS A 194 -2.88 1.10 2.03
N MET A 195 -4.04 1.71 2.28
CA MET A 195 -5.33 1.04 2.17
C MET A 195 -6.06 1.53 0.93
N PHE A 196 -6.54 0.59 0.12
CA PHE A 196 -7.34 0.83 -1.06
C PHE A 196 -8.65 0.07 -0.93
N THR A 197 -9.77 0.71 -1.26
CA THR A 197 -11.09 0.08 -1.25
C THR A 197 -11.51 -0.29 -2.66
N ASN A 198 -12.21 -1.41 -2.83
CA ASN A 198 -12.74 -1.84 -4.14
C ASN A 198 -11.67 -1.83 -5.26
N ALA A 199 -10.47 -2.33 -4.96
CA ALA A 199 -9.31 -2.24 -5.84
C ALA A 199 -8.84 -3.63 -6.31
N ARG A 200 -7.99 -3.64 -7.33
CA ARG A 200 -7.26 -4.82 -7.82
C ARG A 200 -5.77 -4.53 -7.74
N ALA A 201 -4.99 -5.40 -7.09
CA ALA A 201 -3.54 -5.24 -7.00
C ALA A 201 -2.81 -6.32 -7.79
N LYS A 202 -1.65 -5.97 -8.34
CA LYS A 202 -0.73 -6.91 -8.96
C LYS A 202 0.71 -6.48 -8.79
N LYS A 203 1.59 -7.48 -8.74
CA LYS A 203 3.05 -7.24 -8.73
C LYS A 203 3.51 -6.80 -10.12
N VAL A 204 4.40 -5.82 -10.16
CA VAL A 204 5.03 -5.30 -11.37
C VAL A 204 6.54 -5.18 -11.15
N ASN A 205 7.32 -5.29 -12.23
CA ASN A 205 8.75 -5.04 -12.19
C ASN A 205 9.04 -3.64 -12.77
N ILE A 206 9.75 -2.83 -11.99
CA ILE A 206 10.18 -1.47 -12.30
C ILE A 206 11.70 -1.45 -12.23
N ASN A 207 12.37 -1.53 -13.38
CA ASN A 207 13.83 -1.47 -13.49
C ASN A 207 14.57 -2.47 -12.58
N GLY A 208 14.05 -3.69 -12.42
CA GLY A 208 14.61 -4.74 -11.56
C GLY A 208 14.11 -4.72 -10.12
N VAL A 209 13.34 -3.70 -9.72
CA VAL A 209 12.73 -3.58 -8.40
C VAL A 209 11.28 -4.06 -8.46
N GLU A 210 10.85 -4.82 -7.44
CA GLU A 210 9.46 -5.25 -7.30
C GLU A 210 8.60 -4.08 -6.80
N GLY A 211 7.52 -3.78 -7.52
CA GLY A 211 6.50 -2.81 -7.15
C GLY A 211 5.10 -3.43 -7.16
N THR A 212 4.13 -2.68 -6.67
CA THR A 212 2.71 -3.05 -6.68
C THR A 212 1.93 -2.02 -7.49
N LEU A 213 1.20 -2.49 -8.49
CA LEU A 213 0.22 -1.71 -9.24
C LEU A 213 -1.17 -2.01 -8.69
N VAL A 214 -1.90 -0.96 -8.33
CA VAL A 214 -3.27 -0.98 -7.84
C VAL A 214 -4.15 -0.28 -8.86
N SER A 215 -5.24 -0.92 -9.24
CA SER A 215 -6.29 -0.36 -10.11
C SER A 215 -7.55 -0.19 -9.27
N GLN A 216 -8.03 1.03 -9.14
CA GLN A 216 -9.25 1.36 -8.40
C GLN A 216 -10.28 1.95 -9.37
N HIS A 217 -11.49 1.39 -9.40
CA HIS A 217 -12.55 1.94 -10.21
C HIS A 217 -13.14 3.17 -9.52
N ASN A 218 -13.10 4.34 -10.16
CA ASN A 218 -13.71 5.54 -9.62
C ASN A 218 -15.19 5.61 -10.07
N PRO A 219 -16.16 5.46 -9.15
CA PRO A 219 -17.58 5.41 -9.50
C PRO A 219 -18.12 6.76 -10.02
N TYR A 220 -17.44 7.87 -9.73
CA TYR A 220 -17.87 9.21 -10.14
C TYR A 220 -17.39 9.56 -11.55
N SER A 221 -16.17 9.17 -11.91
CA SER A 221 -15.61 9.44 -13.25
C SER A 221 -15.85 8.29 -14.24
N GLY A 222 -16.22 7.10 -13.74
CA GLY A 222 -16.35 5.87 -14.53
C GLY A 222 -15.02 5.36 -15.09
N LYS A 223 -13.89 5.94 -14.68
CA LYS A 223 -12.54 5.57 -15.13
C LYS A 223 -11.80 4.83 -14.01
N ASP A 224 -10.88 3.97 -14.41
CA ASP A 224 -9.95 3.35 -13.48
C ASP A 224 -8.80 4.30 -13.17
N GLU A 225 -8.54 4.53 -11.89
CA GLU A 225 -7.35 5.22 -11.40
C GLU A 225 -6.30 4.18 -11.01
N LEU A 226 -5.07 4.39 -11.49
CA LEU A 226 -3.94 3.53 -11.22
C LEU A 226 -3.04 4.16 -10.18
N THR A 227 -2.67 3.37 -9.17
CA THR A 227 -1.64 3.72 -8.20
C THR A 227 -0.51 2.70 -8.27
N ILE A 228 0.72 3.15 -8.53
CA ILE A 228 1.91 2.29 -8.55
C ILE A 228 2.78 2.68 -7.35
N LEU A 229 3.08 1.69 -6.51
CA LEU A 229 3.89 1.86 -5.30
C LEU A 229 5.14 0.99 -5.40
N TRP A 230 6.32 1.54 -5.14
CA TRP A 230 7.55 0.77 -4.97
C TRP A 230 8.57 1.52 -4.12
N PHE A 231 9.60 0.83 -3.66
CA PHE A 231 10.67 1.41 -2.86
C PHE A 231 12.03 1.09 -3.50
N ALA A 232 12.84 2.10 -3.76
CA ALA A 232 14.17 1.95 -4.35
C ALA A 232 15.08 3.08 -3.90
N ASP A 233 16.37 2.80 -3.70
CA ASP A 233 17.39 3.82 -3.37
C ASP A 233 17.05 4.69 -2.15
N SER A 234 16.43 4.09 -1.12
CA SER A 234 15.92 4.81 0.06
C SER A 234 14.80 5.83 -0.22
N ILE A 235 14.14 5.71 -1.38
CA ILE A 235 13.00 6.54 -1.78
C ILE A 235 11.77 5.65 -1.92
N SER A 236 10.69 6.02 -1.22
CA SER A 236 9.35 5.49 -1.45
C SER A 236 8.71 6.26 -2.58
N PHE A 237 8.29 5.54 -3.62
CA PHE A 237 7.64 6.09 -4.78
C PHE A 237 6.17 5.74 -4.78
N ARG A 238 5.34 6.73 -5.05
CA ARG A 238 3.91 6.58 -5.30
C ARG A 238 3.54 7.37 -6.54
N VAL A 239 3.03 6.66 -7.54
CA VAL A 239 2.57 7.26 -8.80
C VAL A 239 1.08 7.05 -8.95
N GLU A 240 0.33 8.14 -9.08
CA GLU A 240 -1.12 8.13 -9.29
C GLU A 240 -1.45 8.68 -10.67
N THR A 241 -2.30 7.99 -11.41
CA THR A 241 -2.66 8.42 -12.77
C THR A 241 -3.95 7.79 -13.27
N ASP A 242 -4.60 8.45 -14.22
CA ASP A 242 -5.72 7.91 -15.02
C ASP A 242 -5.27 7.42 -16.42
N LEU A 243 -3.95 7.35 -16.65
CA LEU A 243 -3.38 6.76 -17.85
C LEU A 243 -3.60 5.24 -17.89
N SER A 244 -3.56 4.67 -19.10
CA SER A 244 -3.51 3.21 -19.25
C SER A 244 -2.28 2.64 -18.56
N GLU A 245 -2.40 1.43 -18.02
CA GLU A 245 -1.30 0.74 -17.34
C GLU A 245 -0.02 0.70 -18.17
N ARG A 246 -0.14 0.45 -19.49
CA ARG A 246 1.01 0.37 -20.38
C ARG A 246 1.80 1.67 -20.41
N GLU A 247 1.11 2.80 -20.49
CA GLU A 247 1.76 4.12 -20.48
C GLU A 247 2.27 4.49 -19.09
N ALA A 248 1.50 4.22 -18.03
CA ALA A 248 1.93 4.43 -16.66
C ALA A 248 3.24 3.69 -16.34
N LEU A 249 3.35 2.41 -16.73
CA LEU A 249 4.57 1.62 -16.53
C LEU A 249 5.75 2.11 -17.38
N LYS A 250 5.52 2.66 -18.58
CA LYS A 250 6.60 3.28 -19.36
C LYS A 250 7.16 4.52 -18.67
N ILE A 251 6.28 5.40 -18.18
CA ILE A 251 6.67 6.61 -17.46
C ILE A 251 7.45 6.25 -16.19
N VAL A 252 6.91 5.32 -15.38
CA VAL A 252 7.56 4.88 -14.14
C VAL A 252 8.94 4.26 -14.40
N ARG A 253 9.09 3.44 -15.45
CA ARG A 253 10.40 2.89 -15.84
C ARG A 253 11.36 3.94 -16.39
N SER A 254 10.86 5.10 -16.79
CA SER A 254 11.66 6.21 -17.28
C SER A 254 12.19 7.15 -16.19
N LEU A 255 11.86 6.90 -14.92
CA LEU A 255 12.37 7.71 -13.82
C LEU A 255 13.87 7.54 -13.65
N LYS A 256 14.60 8.66 -13.68
CA LYS A 256 16.05 8.73 -13.46
C LYS A 256 16.42 9.84 -12.50
#